data_AF-M1RCR3-F1
#
_entry.id   AF-M1RCR3-F1
#
_cell.length_a   1.000
_cell.length_b   1.000
_cell.length_c   1.000
_cell.angle_alpha   90.00
_cell.angle_beta   90.00
_cell.angle_gamma   90.00
#
_symmetry.space_group_name_H-M   'P 1'
#
loop_
_entity.id
_entity.type
_entity.pdbx_description
1 polymer ?
#
loop_
_entity_poly.entity_id
_entity_poly.type
_entity_poly.pdbx_seq_one_letter_code
_entity_poly.pdbx_strand_id
1 'polypeptide(L)'
;EENFQGVFGTNASGFQPTAAQRAYGLSAEGFFYTIDQKKVPGYRWWEQLPRFDLSQPSNDSERFGYVVEIDPYDPISKPVKRTALGRFRHENAELTVAPDGRVVVYMGDDEMDQYVYKFVSQGKWDPTSKAGTGVLETSGLLDKGTLYVARFNADGTGTWLELAPGVNNIPRKSSPTDTEGFDAAEIAIRSRTAAKIAGA
;
A
#
# COMPACT_ATOMS: atom_id res chain seq x y z
N GLU A 1 -7.62 2.71 -0.62
CA GLU A 1 -8.19 1.77 0.37
C GLU A 1 -7.50 2.04 1.69
N GLU A 2 -8.23 2.42 2.73
CA GLU A 2 -7.65 2.94 3.97
C GLU A 2 -7.67 1.86 5.07
N ASN A 3 -8.71 1.78 5.90
CA ASN A 3 -8.83 0.81 7.01
C ASN A 3 -9.18 -0.65 6.61
N PHE A 4 -8.48 -1.19 5.60
CA PHE A 4 -8.76 -2.53 5.06
C PHE A 4 -8.49 -3.66 6.08
N GLN A 5 -7.55 -3.47 7.01
CA GLN A 5 -7.21 -4.45 8.04
C GLN A 5 -8.41 -4.81 8.92
N GLY A 6 -9.37 -3.89 9.06
CA GLY A 6 -10.50 -4.05 9.97
C GLY A 6 -11.42 -5.22 9.62
N VAL A 7 -11.49 -5.59 8.33
CA VAL A 7 -12.36 -6.67 7.86
C VAL A 7 -11.71 -8.06 7.87
N PHE A 8 -10.42 -8.13 8.16
CA PHE A 8 -9.67 -9.38 8.31
C PHE A 8 -9.58 -9.76 9.79
N GLY A 9 -9.58 -11.06 10.07
CA GLY A 9 -9.46 -11.59 11.42
C GLY A 9 -9.32 -13.10 11.40
N THR A 10 -9.43 -13.76 12.54
CA THR A 10 -9.52 -15.22 12.61
C THR A 10 -10.07 -15.70 13.94
N ASN A 11 -10.76 -16.85 13.92
CA ASN A 11 -11.17 -17.56 15.14
C ASN A 11 -10.18 -18.68 15.52
N ALA A 12 -9.08 -18.84 14.77
CA ALA A 12 -8.05 -19.82 15.08
C ALA A 12 -7.40 -19.51 16.44
N SER A 13 -7.52 -20.46 17.37
CA SER A 13 -6.90 -20.33 18.68
C SER A 13 -5.38 -20.27 18.57
N GLY A 14 -4.76 -19.33 19.29
CA GLY A 14 -3.31 -19.16 19.29
C GLY A 14 -2.72 -18.49 18.06
N PHE A 15 -3.55 -17.92 17.16
CA PHE A 15 -3.05 -17.16 16.02
C PHE A 15 -2.08 -16.05 16.46
N GLN A 16 -0.93 -15.98 15.79
CA GLN A 16 0.05 -14.90 15.94
C GLN A 16 0.28 -14.28 14.57
N PRO A 17 -0.04 -12.99 14.38
CA PRO A 17 0.20 -12.33 13.10
C PRO A 17 1.70 -12.36 12.78
N THR A 18 2.05 -12.59 11.51
CA THR A 18 3.44 -12.49 11.04
C THR A 18 3.99 -11.08 11.20
N ALA A 19 5.30 -10.88 11.06
CA ALA A 19 5.88 -9.53 11.08
C ALA A 19 5.28 -8.63 9.99
N ALA A 20 5.03 -9.17 8.79
CA ALA A 20 4.35 -8.47 7.71
C ALA A 20 2.91 -8.12 8.09
N GLN A 21 2.14 -9.06 8.65
CA GLN A 21 0.76 -8.79 9.08
C GLN A 21 0.70 -7.69 10.16
N ARG A 22 1.59 -7.74 11.16
CA ARG A 22 1.69 -6.72 12.21
C ARG A 22 2.03 -5.33 11.66
N ALA A 23 2.91 -5.25 10.67
CA ALA A 23 3.26 -3.98 10.03
C ALA A 23 2.06 -3.27 9.37
N TYR A 24 0.96 -3.98 9.12
CA TYR A 24 -0.28 -3.46 8.55
C TYR A 24 -1.46 -3.43 9.54
N GLY A 25 -1.21 -3.72 10.82
CA GLY A 25 -2.22 -3.74 11.87
C GLY A 25 -3.23 -4.90 11.75
N LEU A 26 -2.88 -5.98 11.04
CA LEU A 26 -3.70 -7.19 10.98
C LEU A 26 -3.62 -7.94 12.32
N SER A 27 -4.78 -8.30 12.87
CA SER A 27 -4.93 -8.96 14.17
C SER A 27 -6.04 -10.01 14.11
N ALA A 28 -6.14 -10.87 15.13
CA ALA A 28 -7.18 -11.90 15.16
C ALA A 28 -8.59 -11.29 15.23
N GLU A 29 -8.72 -10.15 15.89
CA GLU A 29 -10.00 -9.50 16.16
C GLU A 29 -10.46 -8.56 15.03
N GLY A 30 -9.60 -8.24 14.07
CA GLY A 30 -9.86 -7.19 13.08
C GLY A 30 -10.15 -5.84 13.74
N PHE A 31 -11.10 -5.09 13.17
CA PHE A 31 -11.67 -3.94 13.87
C PHE A 31 -12.59 -4.43 14.99
N PHE A 32 -12.43 -3.89 16.20
CA PHE A 32 -13.21 -4.30 17.37
C PHE A 32 -13.67 -3.10 18.20
N TYR A 33 -14.79 -3.28 18.90
CA TYR A 33 -15.22 -2.43 19.99
C TYR A 33 -14.75 -3.01 21.33
N THR A 34 -14.51 -2.16 22.32
CA THR A 34 -14.36 -2.63 23.70
C THR A 34 -15.69 -2.48 24.41
N ILE A 35 -16.35 -3.60 24.72
CA ILE A 35 -17.64 -3.67 25.43
C ILE A 35 -17.43 -4.53 26.67
N ASP A 36 -17.73 -4.01 27.85
CA ASP A 36 -17.54 -4.70 29.14
C ASP A 36 -16.12 -5.29 29.28
N GLN A 37 -15.10 -4.49 28.94
CA GLN A 37 -13.68 -4.86 28.94
C GLN A 37 -13.31 -6.02 27.99
N LYS A 38 -14.20 -6.40 27.07
CA LYS A 38 -13.97 -7.44 26.06
C LYS A 38 -13.87 -6.81 24.68
N LYS A 39 -12.96 -7.34 23.86
CA LYS A 39 -12.91 -7.02 22.45
C LYS A 39 -14.05 -7.75 21.73
N VAL A 40 -14.91 -7.00 21.07
CA VAL A 40 -16.03 -7.51 20.26
C VAL A 40 -15.76 -7.12 18.82
N PRO A 41 -15.43 -8.08 17.93
CA PRO A 41 -15.19 -7.80 16.52
C PRO A 41 -16.39 -7.13 15.83
N GLY A 42 -16.12 -6.09 15.04
CA GLY A 42 -17.14 -5.30 14.36
C GLY A 42 -17.64 -5.90 13.04
N TYR A 43 -16.79 -6.59 12.28
CA TYR A 43 -17.14 -7.12 10.95
C TYR A 43 -17.30 -8.63 10.87
N ARG A 44 -16.37 -9.42 11.44
CA ARG A 44 -16.43 -10.89 11.49
C ARG A 44 -16.54 -11.61 10.13
N TRP A 45 -16.08 -11.00 9.04
CA TRP A 45 -16.22 -11.59 7.70
C TRP A 45 -15.47 -12.92 7.53
N TRP A 46 -14.36 -13.11 8.27
CA TRP A 46 -13.58 -14.35 8.30
C TRP A 46 -14.38 -15.58 8.73
N GLU A 47 -15.47 -15.39 9.49
CA GLU A 47 -16.32 -16.49 9.94
C GLU A 47 -17.13 -17.12 8.79
N GLN A 48 -17.32 -16.37 7.70
CA GLN A 48 -18.18 -16.77 6.59
C GLN A 48 -17.42 -16.95 5.27
N LEU A 49 -16.32 -16.21 5.11
CA LEU A 49 -15.58 -16.13 3.86
C LEU A 49 -14.07 -16.37 4.15
N PRO A 50 -13.53 -17.54 3.78
CA PRO A 50 -12.14 -17.92 4.07
C PRO A 50 -11.09 -16.92 3.57
N ARG A 51 -11.39 -16.16 2.51
CA ARG A 51 -10.51 -15.08 2.01
C ARG A 51 -10.21 -13.97 3.02
N PHE A 52 -11.03 -13.81 4.06
CA PHE A 52 -10.80 -12.84 5.13
C PHE A 52 -10.22 -13.45 6.41
N ASP A 53 -10.09 -14.78 6.46
CA ASP A 53 -9.52 -15.50 7.62
C ASP A 53 -7.99 -15.55 7.52
N LEU A 54 -7.31 -14.79 8.39
CA LEU A 54 -5.85 -14.67 8.42
C LEU A 54 -5.12 -15.98 8.73
N SER A 55 -5.81 -17.00 9.25
CA SER A 55 -5.22 -18.32 9.46
C SER A 55 -5.17 -19.16 8.18
N GLN A 56 -5.92 -18.78 7.14
CA GLN A 56 -5.96 -19.50 5.88
C GLN A 56 -4.81 -19.07 4.97
N PRO A 57 -4.09 -20.02 4.34
CA PRO A 57 -3.08 -19.70 3.33
C PRO A 57 -3.64 -18.95 2.11
N SER A 58 -4.95 -19.07 1.86
CA SER A 58 -5.67 -18.43 0.76
C SER A 58 -6.27 -17.06 1.11
N ASN A 59 -5.91 -16.48 2.26
CA ASN A 59 -6.41 -15.16 2.62
C ASN A 59 -5.93 -14.08 1.64
N ASP A 60 -6.78 -13.09 1.42
CA ASP A 60 -6.56 -12.05 0.40
C ASP A 60 -5.93 -10.76 0.98
N SER A 61 -5.39 -10.77 2.21
CA SER A 61 -5.03 -9.53 2.92
C SER A 61 -3.99 -8.65 2.19
N GLU A 62 -3.06 -9.26 1.46
CA GLU A 62 -2.05 -8.56 0.65
C GLU A 62 -2.62 -7.94 -0.65
N ARG A 63 -3.85 -8.30 -1.02
CA ARG A 63 -4.56 -7.77 -2.18
C ARG A 63 -5.34 -6.49 -1.88
N PHE A 64 -5.29 -5.97 -0.65
CA PHE A 64 -5.94 -4.73 -0.21
C PHE A 64 -4.93 -3.70 0.32
N GLY A 65 -5.35 -2.44 0.41
CA GLY A 65 -4.51 -1.32 0.85
C GLY A 65 -3.86 -0.56 -0.30
N TYR A 66 -4.53 -0.51 -1.47
CA TYR A 66 -4.01 0.18 -2.65
C TYR A 66 -4.88 1.38 -3.04
N VAL A 67 -4.30 2.31 -3.80
CA VAL A 67 -5.07 3.24 -4.63
C VAL A 67 -5.71 2.46 -5.78
N VAL A 68 -7.00 2.72 -6.02
CA VAL A 68 -7.78 2.07 -7.09
C VAL A 68 -8.23 3.14 -8.07
N GLU A 69 -7.79 3.02 -9.32
CA GLU A 69 -8.22 3.90 -10.40
C GLU A 69 -9.54 3.38 -11.00
N ILE A 70 -10.49 4.30 -11.20
CA ILE A 70 -11.83 4.03 -11.71
C ILE A 70 -12.08 5.00 -12.86
N ASP A 71 -12.64 4.52 -13.97
CA ASP A 71 -13.12 5.37 -15.05
C ASP A 71 -14.62 5.63 -14.83
N PRO A 72 -15.02 6.84 -14.39
CA PRO A 72 -16.43 7.15 -14.16
C PRO A 72 -17.22 7.34 -15.46
N TYR A 73 -16.56 7.43 -16.62
CA TYR A 73 -17.20 7.61 -17.92
C TYR A 73 -17.43 6.30 -18.66
N ASP A 74 -16.77 5.21 -18.24
CA ASP A 74 -16.94 3.88 -18.80
C ASP A 74 -17.46 2.91 -17.73
N PRO A 75 -18.79 2.64 -17.69
CA PRO A 75 -19.39 1.78 -16.68
C PRO A 75 -19.03 0.29 -16.84
N ILE A 76 -18.46 -0.14 -17.98
CA ILE A 76 -17.98 -1.51 -18.17
C ILE A 76 -16.48 -1.65 -17.87
N SER A 77 -15.77 -0.53 -17.66
CA SER A 77 -14.37 -0.55 -17.28
C SER A 77 -14.20 -1.27 -15.93
N LYS A 78 -13.11 -2.04 -15.81
CA LYS A 78 -12.76 -2.73 -14.57
C LYS A 78 -11.80 -1.85 -13.78
N PRO A 79 -12.13 -1.44 -12.55
CA PRO A 79 -11.20 -0.70 -11.70
C PRO A 79 -9.85 -1.43 -11.54
N VAL A 80 -8.75 -0.67 -11.52
CA VAL A 80 -7.40 -1.23 -11.42
C VAL A 80 -6.71 -0.76 -10.14
N LYS A 81 -6.15 -1.71 -9.39
CA LYS A 81 -5.30 -1.40 -8.23
C LYS A 81 -3.92 -0.98 -8.72
N ARG A 82 -3.48 0.24 -8.40
CA ARG A 82 -2.20 0.80 -8.86
C ARG A 82 -1.10 0.48 -7.86
N THR A 83 -0.53 -0.72 -7.98
CA THR A 83 0.44 -1.26 -6.99
C THR A 83 1.75 -0.46 -6.93
N ALA A 84 2.14 0.24 -8.00
CA ALA A 84 3.34 1.08 -8.01
C ALA A 84 3.25 2.28 -7.03
N LEU A 85 2.04 2.64 -6.58
CA LEU A 85 1.81 3.65 -5.55
C LEU A 85 2.00 3.10 -4.11
N GLY A 86 2.30 1.81 -3.98
CA GLY A 86 2.55 1.15 -2.70
C GLY A 86 1.29 0.70 -1.97
N ARG A 87 1.50 -0.15 -0.96
CA ARG A 87 0.45 -0.71 -0.09
C ARG A 87 0.56 -0.16 1.31
N PHE A 88 -0.50 0.47 1.79
CA PHE A 88 -0.68 1.04 3.14
C PHE A 88 -2.12 1.55 3.33
N ARG A 89 -2.43 2.24 4.44
CA ARG A 89 -3.77 2.79 4.69
C ARG A 89 -3.90 4.16 4.02
N HIS A 90 -4.10 4.13 2.71
CA HIS A 90 -4.20 5.34 1.89
C HIS A 90 -5.42 6.17 2.30
N GLU A 91 -5.19 7.38 2.79
CA GLU A 91 -6.24 8.36 3.11
C GLU A 91 -6.80 9.00 1.83
N ASN A 92 -5.98 9.81 1.14
CA ASN A 92 -6.26 10.35 -0.18
C ASN A 92 -5.06 10.13 -1.14
N ALA A 93 -5.24 10.55 -2.40
CA ALA A 93 -4.20 10.58 -3.41
C ALA A 93 -4.20 11.97 -4.09
N GLU A 94 -3.30 12.85 -3.67
CA GLU A 94 -3.18 14.21 -4.19
C GLU A 94 -2.32 14.22 -5.46
N LEU A 95 -2.95 14.46 -6.62
CA LEU A 95 -2.32 14.39 -7.93
C LEU A 95 -1.89 15.77 -8.43
N THR A 96 -0.66 15.85 -8.93
CA THR A 96 -0.16 17.04 -9.63
C THR A 96 0.74 16.63 -10.81
N VAL A 97 1.13 17.61 -11.63
CA VAL A 97 2.05 17.42 -12.76
C VAL A 97 3.29 18.27 -12.51
N ALA A 98 4.45 17.61 -12.46
CA ALA A 98 5.73 18.29 -12.30
C ALA A 98 6.05 19.17 -13.53
N PRO A 99 6.91 20.20 -13.40
CA PRO A 99 7.29 21.07 -14.52
C PRO A 99 7.87 20.33 -15.74
N ASP A 100 8.41 19.13 -15.55
CA ASP A 100 8.92 18.29 -16.64
C ASP A 100 7.86 17.41 -17.32
N GLY A 101 6.61 17.47 -16.87
CA GLY A 101 5.44 16.77 -17.40
C GLY A 101 5.12 15.45 -16.73
N ARG A 102 5.90 14.98 -15.74
CA ARG A 102 5.60 13.72 -15.04
C ARG A 102 4.45 13.89 -14.04
N VAL A 103 3.63 12.85 -13.91
CA VAL A 103 2.58 12.78 -12.90
C VAL A 103 3.22 12.52 -11.54
N VAL A 104 2.76 13.23 -10.53
CA VAL A 104 3.16 13.07 -9.13
C VAL A 104 1.93 12.83 -8.29
N VAL A 105 1.99 11.86 -7.38
CA VAL A 105 0.89 11.56 -6.44
C VAL A 105 1.45 11.58 -5.03
N TYR A 106 0.96 12.49 -4.17
CA TYR A 106 1.27 12.53 -2.74
C TYR A 106 0.19 11.76 -1.97
N MET A 107 0.61 10.94 -1.01
CA MET A 107 -0.28 10.01 -0.29
C MET A 107 0.08 9.96 1.19
N GLY A 108 -0.92 9.99 2.07
CA GLY A 108 -0.77 9.77 3.50
C GLY A 108 -1.14 8.33 3.90
N ASP A 109 -0.46 7.81 4.92
CA ASP A 109 -0.79 6.54 5.57
C ASP A 109 -1.43 6.81 6.93
N ASP A 110 -2.76 6.66 7.01
CA ASP A 110 -3.52 7.02 8.22
C ASP A 110 -3.46 5.92 9.29
N GLU A 111 -2.33 5.89 9.98
CA GLU A 111 -2.15 5.19 11.24
C GLU A 111 -1.05 5.89 12.06
N MET A 112 -1.12 5.74 13.37
CA MET A 112 -0.11 6.30 14.26
C MET A 112 1.30 5.80 13.89
N ASP A 113 2.26 6.73 13.92
CA ASP A 113 3.67 6.48 13.59
C ASP A 113 3.91 5.90 12.19
N GLN A 114 3.06 6.25 11.21
CA GLN A 114 3.28 5.95 9.79
C GLN A 114 3.70 7.19 8.97
N TYR A 115 3.81 7.03 7.66
CA TYR A 115 4.61 7.89 6.80
C TYR A 115 3.81 8.68 5.75
N VAL A 116 4.46 9.68 5.16
CA VAL A 116 3.98 10.40 3.98
C VAL A 116 4.76 9.92 2.76
N TYR A 117 4.04 9.59 1.69
CA TYR A 117 4.60 9.03 0.46
C TYR A 117 4.42 9.95 -0.74
N LYS A 118 5.27 9.74 -1.74
CA LYS A 118 5.20 10.41 -3.04
C LYS A 118 5.52 9.41 -4.14
N PHE A 119 4.66 9.29 -5.14
CA PHE A 119 4.94 8.58 -6.38
C PHE A 119 5.27 9.59 -7.49
N VAL A 120 6.22 9.27 -8.36
CA VAL A 120 6.52 10.03 -9.59
C VAL A 120 6.53 9.07 -10.78
N SER A 121 5.70 9.34 -11.78
CA SER A 121 5.60 8.48 -12.97
C SER A 121 6.88 8.48 -13.79
N GLN A 122 7.14 7.38 -14.49
CA GLN A 122 8.21 7.28 -15.48
C GLN A 122 7.84 8.05 -16.76
N GLY A 123 6.59 7.93 -17.19
CA GLY A 123 6.04 8.62 -18.35
C GLY A 123 5.61 10.05 -18.05
N LYS A 124 5.42 10.85 -19.10
CA LYS A 124 4.87 12.21 -19.01
C LYS A 124 3.40 12.20 -19.37
N TRP A 125 2.63 13.05 -18.71
CA TRP A 125 1.28 13.36 -19.12
C TRP A 125 1.30 14.30 -20.33
N ASP A 126 0.47 13.98 -21.32
CA ASP A 126 0.24 14.81 -22.50
C ASP A 126 -1.20 15.33 -22.45
N PRO A 127 -1.44 16.64 -22.26
CA PRO A 127 -2.80 17.18 -22.21
C PRO A 127 -3.55 17.09 -23.54
N THR A 128 -2.86 16.80 -24.65
CA THR A 128 -3.45 16.68 -25.99
C THR A 128 -3.76 15.24 -26.38
N SER A 129 -3.39 14.27 -25.55
CA SER A 129 -3.53 12.84 -25.81
C SER A 129 -4.13 12.12 -24.60
N LYS A 130 -4.91 11.06 -24.85
CA LYS A 130 -5.35 10.14 -23.80
C LYS A 130 -4.33 9.03 -23.53
N ALA A 131 -3.21 8.99 -24.25
CA ALA A 131 -2.21 7.94 -24.10
C ALA A 131 -1.70 7.85 -22.66
N GLY A 132 -1.79 6.66 -22.06
CA GLY A 132 -1.37 6.41 -20.68
C GLY A 132 -2.33 6.96 -19.60
N THR A 133 -3.44 7.61 -19.98
CA THR A 133 -4.48 8.07 -19.05
C THR A 133 -5.65 7.08 -18.98
N GLY A 134 -6.36 7.09 -17.86
CA GLY A 134 -7.52 6.23 -17.63
C GLY A 134 -7.14 4.81 -17.18
N VAL A 135 -8.17 4.00 -17.00
CA VAL A 135 -8.04 2.66 -16.42
C VAL A 135 -7.51 1.66 -17.45
N LEU A 136 -6.19 1.67 -17.64
CA LEU A 136 -5.45 0.70 -18.44
C LEU A 136 -4.81 -0.36 -17.53
N GLU A 137 -5.01 -1.66 -17.78
CA GLU A 137 -4.55 -2.71 -16.86
C GLU A 137 -3.02 -2.77 -16.67
N THR A 138 -2.22 -2.46 -17.69
CA THR A 138 -0.75 -2.66 -17.64
C THR A 138 0.07 -1.55 -18.34
N SER A 139 -0.55 -0.42 -18.66
CA SER A 139 0.09 0.65 -19.44
C SER A 139 -0.29 2.07 -18.99
N GLY A 140 -0.88 2.22 -17.81
CA GLY A 140 -1.20 3.53 -17.25
C GLY A 140 0.04 4.27 -16.76
N LEU A 141 -0.03 5.61 -16.71
CA LEU A 141 1.02 6.45 -16.12
C LEU A 141 1.28 6.15 -14.63
N LEU A 142 0.33 5.50 -13.96
CA LEU A 142 0.41 5.08 -12.55
C LEU A 142 0.98 3.66 -12.36
N ASP A 143 1.33 2.94 -13.43
CA ASP A 143 1.89 1.57 -13.34
C ASP A 143 3.42 1.54 -13.30
N LYS A 144 4.07 2.63 -13.76
CA LYS A 144 5.52 2.72 -13.87
C LYS A 144 6.01 4.05 -13.33
N GLY A 145 6.91 4.01 -12.36
CA GLY A 145 7.48 5.19 -11.73
C GLY A 145 8.33 4.83 -10.54
N THR A 146 8.61 5.82 -9.72
CA THR A 146 9.40 5.69 -8.50
C THR A 146 8.54 6.09 -7.31
N LEU A 147 8.49 5.22 -6.30
CA LEU A 147 7.86 5.49 -5.01
C LEU A 147 8.92 6.04 -4.04
N TYR A 148 8.53 7.07 -3.30
CA TYR A 148 9.35 7.73 -2.28
C TYR A 148 8.57 7.81 -0.97
N VAL A 149 9.32 7.92 0.13
CA VAL A 149 8.81 8.26 1.45
C VAL A 149 9.50 9.52 1.98
N ALA A 150 8.78 10.36 2.72
CA ALA A 150 9.34 11.55 3.33
C ALA A 150 10.16 11.22 4.59
N ARG A 151 11.30 11.91 4.75
CA ARG A 151 11.98 12.07 6.05
C ARG A 151 12.01 13.55 6.39
N PHE A 152 11.47 13.92 7.55
CA PHE A 152 11.52 15.29 8.07
C PHE A 152 12.69 15.44 9.06
N ASN A 153 13.51 16.47 8.86
CA ASN A 153 14.64 16.77 9.73
C ASN A 153 14.21 17.80 10.81
N ALA A 154 14.92 17.83 11.94
CA ALA A 154 14.61 18.72 13.06
C ALA A 154 14.75 20.22 12.74
N ASP A 155 15.45 20.57 11.65
CA ASP A 155 15.64 21.95 11.18
C ASP A 155 14.50 22.46 10.29
N GLY A 156 13.43 21.67 10.13
CA GLY A 156 12.28 22.00 9.28
C GLY A 156 12.47 21.69 7.80
N THR A 157 13.63 21.14 7.40
CA THR A 157 13.83 20.60 6.05
C THR A 157 13.31 19.17 5.94
N GLY A 158 13.18 18.67 4.72
CA GLY A 158 12.83 17.29 4.47
C GLY A 158 13.46 16.76 3.19
N THR A 159 13.50 15.43 3.07
CA THR A 159 13.97 14.77 1.85
C THR A 159 13.04 13.63 1.46
N TRP A 160 12.98 13.35 0.16
CA TRP A 160 12.26 12.21 -0.39
C TRP A 160 13.24 11.06 -0.57
N LEU A 161 13.03 9.98 0.18
CA LEU A 161 13.83 8.77 0.13
C LEU A 161 13.21 7.80 -0.87
N GLU A 162 13.91 7.49 -1.95
CA GLU A 162 13.49 6.49 -2.92
C GLU A 162 13.36 5.10 -2.27
N LEU A 163 12.23 4.44 -2.52
CA LEU A 163 11.99 3.05 -2.16
C LEU A 163 12.32 2.16 -3.36
N ALA A 164 13.56 1.69 -3.43
CA ALA A 164 14.03 0.79 -4.48
C ALA A 164 15.03 -0.25 -3.96
N PRO A 165 15.16 -1.43 -4.60
CA PRO A 165 16.09 -2.47 -4.17
C PRO A 165 17.56 -2.00 -4.17
N GLY A 166 18.18 -2.03 -2.99
CA GLY A 166 19.56 -1.59 -2.76
C GLY A 166 19.74 -0.08 -2.69
N VAL A 167 18.67 0.68 -2.50
CA VAL A 167 18.66 2.13 -2.26
C VAL A 167 18.22 2.37 -0.81
N ASN A 168 18.77 3.38 -0.13
CA ASN A 168 18.44 3.72 1.26
C ASN A 168 18.45 2.51 2.21
N ASN A 169 19.49 1.66 2.11
CA ASN A 169 19.66 0.44 2.91
C ASN A 169 18.61 -0.67 2.68
N ILE A 170 17.67 -0.51 1.74
CA ILE A 170 16.70 -1.54 1.41
C ILE A 170 17.44 -2.74 0.78
N PRO A 171 17.44 -3.93 1.40
CA PRO A 171 18.17 -5.07 0.87
C PRO A 171 17.56 -5.57 -0.45
N ARG A 172 18.39 -6.01 -1.40
CA ARG A 172 17.90 -6.62 -2.65
C ARG A 172 17.43 -8.04 -2.39
N LYS A 173 16.30 -8.44 -2.99
CA LYS A 173 15.85 -9.82 -3.03
C LYS A 173 16.87 -10.66 -3.80
N SER A 174 17.51 -11.60 -3.10
CA SER A 174 18.63 -12.39 -3.61
C SER A 174 18.18 -13.69 -4.29
N SER A 175 16.99 -14.20 -3.95
CA SER A 175 16.39 -15.39 -4.54
C SER A 175 14.87 -15.42 -4.35
N PRO A 176 14.12 -16.30 -5.04
CA PRO A 176 12.68 -16.43 -4.83
C PRO A 176 12.26 -16.81 -3.40
N THR A 177 13.15 -17.46 -2.62
CA THR A 177 12.88 -17.87 -1.23
C THR A 177 13.39 -16.85 -0.20
N ASP A 178 14.00 -15.76 -0.65
CA ASP A 178 14.43 -14.66 0.22
C ASP A 178 13.22 -13.85 0.68
N THR A 179 12.91 -13.96 1.97
CA THR A 179 11.78 -13.25 2.61
C THR A 179 12.17 -11.87 3.14
N GLU A 180 13.46 -11.57 3.23
CA GLU A 180 13.95 -10.33 3.85
C GLU A 180 14.32 -9.28 2.81
N GLY A 181 14.74 -9.70 1.62
CA GLY A 181 15.07 -8.81 0.51
C GLY A 181 13.86 -8.29 -0.26
N PHE A 182 14.09 -7.22 -1.02
CA PHE A 182 13.09 -6.52 -1.82
C PHE A 182 13.42 -6.55 -3.31
N ASP A 183 12.40 -6.83 -4.11
CA ASP A 183 12.30 -6.41 -5.51
C ASP A 183 11.15 -5.38 -5.63
N ALA A 184 10.76 -5.00 -6.86
CA ALA A 184 9.68 -4.04 -7.07
C ALA A 184 8.33 -4.52 -6.50
N ALA A 185 8.04 -5.82 -6.55
CA ALA A 185 6.80 -6.38 -6.03
C ALA A 185 6.78 -6.38 -4.50
N GLU A 186 7.91 -6.74 -3.87
CA GLU A 186 8.05 -6.66 -2.41
C GLU A 186 7.91 -5.22 -1.90
N ILE A 187 8.42 -4.22 -2.63
CA ILE A 187 8.23 -2.80 -2.27
C ILE A 187 6.76 -2.39 -2.39
N ALA A 188 6.07 -2.86 -3.44
CA ALA A 188 4.65 -2.59 -3.63
C ALA A 188 3.77 -3.20 -2.52
N ILE A 189 4.15 -4.37 -1.97
CA ILE A 189 3.36 -5.09 -0.94
C ILE A 189 3.75 -4.67 0.48
N ARG A 190 5.05 -4.43 0.73
CA ARG A 190 5.67 -4.17 2.05
C ARG A 190 6.23 -2.75 2.15
N SER A 191 5.53 -1.77 1.57
CA SER A 191 5.97 -0.37 1.49
C SER A 191 6.32 0.22 2.86
N ARG A 192 5.54 -0.08 3.91
CA ARG A 192 5.84 0.36 5.29
C ARG A 192 7.17 -0.17 5.80
N THR A 193 7.47 -1.45 5.55
CA THR A 193 8.75 -2.06 5.95
C THR A 193 9.92 -1.43 5.18
N ALA A 194 9.75 -1.21 3.87
CA ALA A 194 10.75 -0.52 3.06
C ALA A 194 10.99 0.92 3.54
N ALA A 195 9.94 1.67 3.86
CA ALA A 195 10.01 3.02 4.40
C ALA A 195 10.75 3.08 5.75
N LYS A 196 10.45 2.15 6.64
CA LYS A 196 11.16 2.01 7.92
C LYS A 196 12.67 1.76 7.71
N ILE A 197 13.03 0.87 6.79
CA ILE A 197 14.44 0.56 6.48
C ILE A 197 15.14 1.77 5.85
N ALA A 198 14.43 2.52 5.01
CA ALA A 198 14.94 3.75 4.41
C ALA A 198 15.24 4.85 5.45
N GLY A 199 14.62 4.79 6.63
CA GLY A 199 14.79 5.76 7.70
C GLY A 199 13.89 6.99 7.53
N ALA A 200 12.65 6.75 7.07
CA ALA A 200 11.56 7.72 7.11
C ALA A 200 11.21 8.13 8.54
#